data_AF-A0A367K9E4-F1
#
_entry.id   AF-A0A367K9E4-F1
#
_cell.length_a   1.000
_cell.length_b   1.000
_cell.length_c   1.000
_cell.angle_alpha   90.00
_cell.angle_beta   90.00
_cell.angle_gamma   90.00
#
_symmetry.space_group_name_H-M   'P 1'
#
loop_
_entity.id
_entity.type
_entity.pdbx_description
1 polymer ?
#
loop_
_entity_poly.entity_id
_entity_poly.type
_entity_poly.pdbx_seq_one_letter_code
_entity_poly.pdbx_strand_id
1 'polypeptide(L)'
;MFKTILQLLVFLYFTMLALAASGVVFETDSGKVGCLGLGNNGGKVASEAIDRGVCKQVEHDREKGIIAKDCDDVSKVYDVCARNKGHFYSLDN
;
A
#
# COMPACT_ATOMS: atom_id res chain seq x y z
N MET A 1 -6.72 -12.85 -35.68
CA MET A 1 -7.08 -13.37 -34.35
C MET A 1 -5.99 -13.15 -33.30
N PHE A 2 -4.70 -13.36 -33.59
CA PHE A 2 -3.62 -13.19 -32.59
C PHE A 2 -3.40 -11.73 -32.10
N LYS A 3 -3.58 -10.76 -33.01
CA LYS A 3 -3.33 -9.33 -32.74
C LYS A 3 -4.28 -8.73 -31.70
N THR A 4 -5.54 -9.16 -31.68
CA THR A 4 -6.55 -8.75 -30.70
C THR A 4 -6.32 -9.35 -29.32
N ILE A 5 -5.86 -10.61 -29.25
CA ILE A 5 -5.53 -11.29 -27.98
C ILE A 5 -4.31 -10.63 -27.32
N LEU A 6 -3.30 -10.28 -28.12
CA LEU A 6 -2.10 -9.60 -27.65
C LEU A 6 -2.41 -8.20 -27.07
N GLN A 7 -3.29 -7.44 -27.73
CA GLN A 7 -3.72 -6.14 -27.20
C GLN A 7 -4.47 -6.27 -25.87
N LEU A 8 -5.30 -7.31 -25.72
CA LEU A 8 -6.02 -7.58 -24.48
C LEU A 8 -5.07 -7.93 -23.32
N LEU A 9 -4.04 -8.74 -23.59
CA LEU A 9 -3.01 -9.11 -22.62
C LEU A 9 -2.17 -7.90 -22.17
N VAL A 10 -1.81 -7.02 -23.11
CA VAL A 10 -1.09 -5.78 -22.78
C VAL A 10 -1.98 -4.85 -21.94
N PHE A 11 -3.28 -4.75 -22.24
CA PHE A 11 -4.22 -3.97 -21.43
C PHE A 11 -4.41 -4.54 -20.02
N LEU A 12 -4.50 -5.87 -19.89
CA LEU A 12 -4.53 -6.56 -18.60
C LEU A 12 -3.24 -6.34 -17.81
N TYR A 13 -2.10 -6.35 -18.49
CA TYR A 13 -0.81 -6.07 -17.89
C TYR A 13 -0.71 -4.63 -17.36
N PHE A 14 -1.13 -3.63 -18.15
CA PHE A 14 -1.15 -2.23 -17.71
C PHE A 14 -2.18 -1.96 -16.61
N THR A 15 -3.32 -2.64 -16.62
CA THR A 15 -4.33 -2.51 -15.55
C THR A 15 -3.88 -3.18 -14.26
N MET A 16 -3.15 -4.30 -14.32
CA MET A 16 -2.47 -4.88 -13.16
C MET A 16 -1.31 -4.02 -12.65
N LEU A 17 -0.53 -3.40 -13.54
CA LEU A 17 0.51 -2.44 -13.15
C LEU A 17 -0.08 -1.19 -12.48
N ALA A 18 -1.26 -0.73 -12.92
CA ALA A 18 -1.96 0.41 -12.32
C ALA A 18 -2.59 0.05 -10.96
N LEU A 19 -3.05 -1.19 -10.76
CA LEU A 19 -3.49 -1.70 -9.45
C LEU A 19 -2.32 -1.85 -8.46
N ALA A 20 -1.09 -1.95 -8.94
CA ALA A 20 0.11 -2.17 -8.13
C ALA A 20 0.77 -0.88 -7.59
N ALA A 21 0.33 0.32 -7.99
CA ALA A 21 1.10 1.55 -7.77
C ALA A 21 0.55 2.53 -6.71
N SER A 22 -0.24 2.06 -5.73
CA SER A 22 -0.64 2.91 -4.59
C SER A 22 -0.84 2.13 -3.28
N GLY A 23 0.16 1.31 -2.95
CA GLY A 23 0.31 0.78 -1.59
C GLY A 23 0.94 1.81 -0.65
N VAL A 24 0.66 1.66 0.65
CA VAL A 24 1.45 2.27 1.72
C VAL A 24 2.18 1.15 2.47
N VAL A 25 3.46 1.35 2.73
CA VAL A 25 4.26 0.48 3.59
C VAL A 25 4.38 1.12 4.96
N PHE A 26 4.22 0.34 6.01
CA PHE A 26 4.38 0.73 7.39
C PHE A 26 5.61 0.05 7.98
N GLU A 27 6.46 0.82 8.63
CA GLU A 27 7.63 0.32 9.38
C GLU A 27 7.34 0.39 10.88
N THR A 28 7.26 -0.77 11.51
CA THR A 28 6.96 -0.95 12.95
C THR A 28 8.15 -1.60 13.66
N ASP A 29 8.19 -1.55 15.00
CA ASP A 29 9.21 -2.26 15.79
C ASP A 29 9.22 -3.79 15.53
N SER A 30 8.08 -4.35 15.10
CA SER A 30 7.93 -5.78 14.85
C SER A 30 8.29 -6.20 13.41
N GLY A 31 8.60 -5.26 12.53
CA GLY A 31 8.87 -5.53 11.11
C GLY A 31 8.13 -4.58 10.16
N LYS A 32 8.25 -4.88 8.86
CA LYS A 32 7.64 -4.08 7.79
C LYS A 32 6.34 -4.72 7.35
N VAL A 33 5.28 -3.93 7.27
CA VAL A 33 3.97 -4.41 6.81
C VAL A 33 3.45 -3.51 5.71
N GLY A 34 2.96 -4.10 4.63
CA GLY A 34 2.35 -3.39 3.53
C GLY A 34 0.84 -3.34 3.66
N CYS A 35 0.25 -2.25 3.20
CA CYS A 35 -1.17 -2.07 3.02
C CYS A 35 -1.46 -1.57 1.62
N LEU A 36 -2.11 -2.41 0.81
CA LEU A 36 -2.54 -2.06 -0.54
C LEU A 36 -3.99 -1.57 -0.48
N GLY A 37 -4.18 -0.27 -0.61
CA GLY A 37 -5.52 0.29 -0.82
C GLY A 37 -6.05 -0.09 -2.20
N LEU A 38 -7.36 -0.36 -2.31
CA LEU A 38 -8.00 -0.45 -3.62
C LEU A 38 -8.01 0.95 -4.28
N GLY A 39 -7.40 1.08 -5.46
CA GLY A 39 -7.26 2.37 -6.15
C GLY A 39 -6.32 3.33 -5.40
N ASN A 40 -6.48 4.64 -5.58
CA ASN A 40 -5.53 5.68 -5.08
C ASN A 40 -5.55 5.91 -3.54
N ASN A 41 -5.92 4.92 -2.74
CA ASN A 41 -6.14 5.10 -1.30
C ASN A 41 -4.87 5.06 -0.44
N GLY A 42 -3.70 4.69 -0.99
CA GLY A 42 -2.44 4.63 -0.23
C GLY A 42 -2.09 5.92 0.52
N GLY A 43 -2.34 7.08 -0.09
CA GLY A 43 -2.10 8.38 0.58
C GLY A 43 -3.07 8.70 1.69
N LYS A 44 -4.33 8.27 1.55
CA LYS A 44 -5.35 8.43 2.59
C LYS A 44 -5.05 7.57 3.80
N VAL A 45 -4.61 6.32 3.56
CA VAL A 45 -4.21 5.38 4.61
C VAL A 45 -3.01 5.93 5.40
N ALA A 46 -2.00 6.47 4.71
CA ALA A 46 -0.84 7.09 5.35
C ALA A 46 -1.23 8.33 6.19
N SER A 47 -2.07 9.22 5.64
CA SER A 47 -2.56 10.40 6.36
C SER A 47 -3.33 10.02 7.62
N GLU A 48 -4.23 9.04 7.52
CA GLU A 48 -5.04 8.61 8.66
C GLU A 48 -4.19 7.94 9.74
N ALA A 49 -3.11 7.25 9.37
CA ALA A 49 -2.16 6.71 10.32
C ALA A 49 -1.44 7.81 11.13
N ILE A 50 -1.08 8.93 10.48
CA ILE A 50 -0.49 10.09 11.16
C ILE A 50 -1.54 10.79 12.04
N ASP A 51 -2.73 11.03 11.51
CA ASP A 51 -3.80 11.75 12.23
C ASP A 51 -4.22 11.02 13.51
N ARG A 52 -4.20 9.68 13.48
CA ARG A 52 -4.50 8.84 14.66
C ARG A 52 -3.30 8.64 15.58
N GLY A 53 -2.13 9.19 15.24
CA GLY A 53 -0.89 9.02 16.00
C GLY A 53 -0.36 7.60 15.99
N VAL A 54 -0.76 6.77 15.01
CA VAL A 54 -0.27 5.41 14.85
C VAL A 54 1.14 5.43 14.26
N CYS A 55 1.41 6.34 13.33
CA CYS A 55 2.75 6.56 12.77
C CYS A 55 3.19 8.00 13.00
N LYS A 56 4.50 8.25 13.04
CA LYS A 56 5.03 9.60 13.30
C LYS A 56 5.57 10.27 12.06
N GLN A 57 5.97 9.50 11.05
CA GLN A 57 6.61 10.03 9.85
C GLN A 57 6.01 9.41 8.60
N VAL A 58 6.03 10.18 7.50
CA VAL A 58 5.69 9.70 6.15
C VAL A 58 6.82 10.09 5.21
N GLU A 59 7.28 9.12 4.42
CA GLU A 59 8.30 9.25 3.40
C GLU A 59 7.71 8.80 2.06
N HIS A 60 8.06 9.50 0.97
CA HIS A 60 7.68 9.12 -0.38
C HIS A 60 8.87 8.46 -1.07
N ASP A 61 8.74 7.17 -1.36
CA ASP A 61 9.75 6.38 -2.09
C ASP A 61 9.28 6.13 -3.53
N ARG A 62 10.19 6.29 -4.50
CA ARG A 62 9.87 6.13 -5.92
C ARG A 62 9.53 4.69 -6.31
N GLU A 63 10.11 3.69 -5.65
CA GLU A 63 9.88 2.27 -5.93
C GLU A 63 8.76 1.69 -5.07
N LYS A 64 8.67 2.11 -3.81
CA LYS A 64 7.76 1.52 -2.81
C LYS A 64 6.47 2.30 -2.57
N GLY A 65 6.35 3.51 -3.14
CA GLY A 65 5.19 4.37 -2.94
C GLY A 65 5.29 5.16 -1.64
N ILE A 66 4.23 5.13 -0.83
CA ILE A 66 4.18 5.90 0.41
C ILE A 66 4.66 5.00 1.55
N ILE A 67 5.56 5.49 2.38
CA ILE A 67 6.10 4.74 3.52
C ILE A 67 5.78 5.53 4.79
N ALA A 68 5.00 4.96 5.69
CA ALA A 68 4.81 5.48 7.04
C ALA A 68 5.81 4.80 7.99
N LYS A 69 6.54 5.59 8.77
CA LYS A 69 7.64 5.13 9.64
C LYS A 69 7.38 5.52 11.09
N ASP A 70 8.14 4.89 11.97
CA ASP A 70 7.98 4.98 13.43
C ASP A 70 6.53 4.70 13.83
N CYS A 71 5.96 3.67 13.23
CA CYS A 71 4.62 3.24 13.54
C CYS A 71 4.63 2.44 14.84
N ASP A 72 3.54 2.56 15.60
CA ASP A 72 3.19 1.66 16.68
C ASP A 72 3.12 0.19 16.18
N ASP A 73 2.67 -0.71 17.04
CA ASP A 73 2.57 -2.14 16.73
C ASP A 73 1.75 -2.46 15.45
N VAL A 74 1.97 -3.69 14.96
CA VAL A 74 1.29 -4.24 13.78
C VAL A 74 -0.24 -4.22 13.92
N SER A 75 -0.79 -4.41 15.12
CA SER A 75 -2.24 -4.42 15.36
C SER A 75 -2.90 -3.08 15.05
N LYS A 76 -2.29 -1.97 15.50
CA LYS A 76 -2.81 -0.63 15.20
C LYS A 76 -2.71 -0.27 13.73
N VAL A 77 -1.59 -0.64 13.09
CA VAL A 77 -1.42 -0.46 11.64
C VAL A 77 -2.47 -1.26 10.86
N TYR A 78 -2.75 -2.48 11.30
CA TYR A 78 -3.79 -3.31 10.69
C TYR A 78 -5.19 -2.67 10.80
N ASP A 79 -5.57 -2.10 11.94
CA ASP A 79 -6.86 -1.39 12.10
C ASP A 79 -6.99 -0.24 11.09
N VAL A 80 -5.94 0.56 10.91
CA VAL A 80 -5.94 1.67 9.93
C VAL A 80 -6.06 1.14 8.50
N CYS A 81 -5.33 0.07 8.16
CA CYS A 81 -5.40 -0.55 6.85
C CYS A 81 -6.79 -1.13 6.55
N ALA A 82 -7.37 -1.85 7.52
CA ALA A 82 -8.68 -2.49 7.39
C ALA A 82 -9.81 -1.46 7.20
N ARG A 83 -9.78 -0.35 7.94
CA ARG A 83 -10.77 0.74 7.81
C ARG A 83 -10.82 1.35 6.42
N ASN A 84 -9.67 1.44 5.78
CA ASN A 84 -9.53 1.98 4.43
C ASN A 84 -9.75 0.91 3.35
N LYS A 85 -10.29 -0.27 3.72
CA LYS A 85 -10.51 -1.42 2.83
C LYS A 85 -9.23 -1.82 2.08
N GLY A 86 -8.09 -1.66 2.74
CA GLY A 86 -6.79 -2.09 2.22
C GLY A 86 -6.55 -3.57 2.46
N HIS A 87 -5.78 -4.19 1.58
CA HIS A 87 -5.24 -5.52 1.76
C HIS A 87 -3.92 -5.44 2.50
N PHE A 88 -3.89 -6.05 3.69
CA PHE A 88 -2.70 -6.13 4.52
C PHE A 88 -1.82 -7.31 4.12
N TYR A 89 -0.52 -7.12 4.08
CA TYR A 89 0.48 -8.16 3.85
C TYR A 89 1.74 -7.86 4.68
N SER A 90 2.38 -8.88 5.24
CA SER A 90 3.72 -8.70 5.82
C SER A 90 4.76 -8.63 4.70
N LEU A 91 5.74 -7.74 4.84
CA LEU A 91 6.89 -7.58 3.96
C LEU A 91 8.16 -8.17 4.57
N ASP A 92 8.01 -8.93 5.66
CA ASP A 92 9.10 -9.62 6.32
C ASP A 92 9.54 -10.79 5.43
N ASN A 93 10.62 -10.56 4.68
CA ASN A 93 11.38 -11.61 3.98
C ASN A 93 12.12 -12.47 5.00
#